data_AF-A0A183TPH7-F1
#
_entry.id   AF-A0A183TPH7-F1
#
_cell.length_a   1.000
_cell.length_b   1.000
_cell.length_c   1.000
_cell.angle_alpha   90.00
_cell.angle_beta   90.00
_cell.angle_gamma   90.00
#
_symmetry.space_group_name_H-M   'P 1'
#
loop_
_entity.id
_entity.type
_entity.pdbx_description
1 polymer ?
#
loop_
_entity_poly.entity_id
_entity_poly.type
_entity_poly.pdbx_seq_one_letter_code
_entity_poly.pdbx_strand_id
1 'polypeptide(L)'
;MHRVSSAQEIPTGRNNQVLFSGTGSGGNSCYKLPSYCTQNPVPNIPENNQVRLLTYRGARLAAFTVEGRELICLPQAFELFLKHLVGGLHTVYTKLKRLEIVPVVCNVEQVRILRGLGAIQPGVNRCKLIAPLEFDVLYADCTTSRLVAVLGLSIAVWVNTPKMLDSLLLAINRSRAEHAGDLH
;
A
#
# COMPACT_ATOMS: atom_id res chain seq x y z
N MET A 1 48.01 49.95 7.54
CA MET A 1 48.46 48.56 7.27
C MET A 1 47.79 48.12 5.97
N HIS A 2 48.59 47.70 5.00
CA HIS A 2 48.23 47.57 3.59
C HIS A 2 47.52 46.25 3.23
N ARG A 3 46.55 46.38 2.30
CA ARG A 3 46.17 45.53 1.14
C ARG A 3 45.69 44.06 1.27
N VAL A 4 44.45 43.87 0.77
CA VAL A 4 43.99 43.02 -0.38
C VAL A 4 43.80 41.49 -0.21
N SER A 5 42.51 41.10 -0.30
CA SER A 5 41.84 40.05 -1.13
C SER A 5 42.38 38.62 -1.20
N SER A 6 41.48 37.63 -1.03
CA SER A 6 41.31 36.48 -1.94
C SER A 6 40.07 35.64 -1.56
N ALA A 7 39.24 35.35 -2.55
CA ALA A 7 38.13 34.39 -2.52
C ALA A 7 38.66 32.94 -2.58
N GLN A 8 37.92 31.99 -2.02
CA GLN A 8 38.20 30.56 -2.19
C GLN A 8 36.90 29.81 -2.48
N GLU A 9 36.87 29.21 -3.68
CA GLU A 9 35.81 28.39 -4.25
C GLU A 9 35.80 26.98 -3.65
N ILE A 10 34.62 26.36 -3.60
CA ILE A 10 34.39 24.97 -3.16
C ILE A 10 34.24 24.09 -4.42
N PRO A 11 34.99 22.98 -4.57
CA PRO A 11 34.98 22.18 -5.79
C PRO A 11 33.82 21.16 -5.85
N THR A 12 33.44 20.90 -7.10
CA THR A 12 32.41 20.00 -7.61
C THR A 12 32.86 18.54 -7.70
N GLY A 13 31.90 17.61 -7.53
CA GLY A 13 31.75 16.33 -8.25
C GLY A 13 32.87 15.27 -8.23
N ARG A 14 32.57 14.07 -7.70
CA ARG A 14 33.17 12.81 -8.18
C ARG A 14 32.15 11.66 -8.27
N ASN A 15 32.00 11.22 -9.52
CA ASN A 15 31.44 9.95 -10.00
C ASN A 15 32.09 8.74 -9.31
N ASN A 16 31.28 7.74 -8.94
CA ASN A 16 31.75 6.37 -8.75
C ASN A 16 31.17 5.50 -9.87
N GLN A 17 31.98 5.27 -10.91
CA GLN A 17 31.78 4.20 -11.88
C GLN A 17 32.28 2.90 -11.25
N VAL A 18 31.41 1.90 -11.11
CA VAL A 18 31.81 0.53 -10.76
C VAL A 18 31.78 -0.28 -12.04
N LEU A 19 32.98 -0.64 -12.50
CA LEU A 19 33.25 -1.50 -13.64
C LEU A 19 32.80 -2.93 -13.32
N PHE A 20 31.94 -3.54 -14.16
CA PHE A 20 31.72 -4.99 -14.13
C PHE A 20 32.08 -5.59 -15.49
N SER A 21 33.19 -6.32 -15.50
CA SER A 21 33.58 -7.25 -16.55
C SER A 21 33.36 -8.66 -16.04
N GLY A 22 32.69 -9.52 -16.81
CA GLY A 22 32.53 -10.94 -16.46
C GLY A 22 31.60 -11.69 -17.42
N THR A 23 32.20 -12.33 -18.42
CA THR A 23 31.62 -13.32 -19.33
C THR A 23 31.43 -14.68 -18.63
N GLY A 24 30.41 -15.47 -19.01
CA GLY A 24 30.34 -16.90 -18.66
C GLY A 24 28.95 -17.54 -18.70
N SER A 25 28.79 -18.54 -19.57
CA SER A 25 27.58 -19.31 -19.92
C SER A 25 27.11 -20.33 -18.87
N GLY A 26 25.80 -20.66 -18.93
CA GLY A 26 25.28 -22.04 -18.77
C GLY A 26 24.90 -22.49 -17.35
N GLY A 27 23.64 -22.88 -17.17
CA GLY A 27 23.20 -23.69 -16.01
C GLY A 27 21.78 -23.38 -15.54
N ASN A 28 20.83 -24.22 -15.92
CA ASN A 28 19.46 -24.20 -15.42
C ASN A 28 19.39 -24.56 -13.92
N SER A 29 18.40 -23.94 -13.27
CA SER A 29 17.81 -24.26 -11.96
C SER A 29 18.42 -23.62 -10.72
N CYS A 30 17.70 -22.63 -10.18
CA CYS A 30 17.54 -22.47 -8.73
C CYS A 30 16.19 -21.80 -8.43
N TYR A 31 15.15 -22.60 -8.30
CA TYR A 31 13.95 -22.21 -7.55
C TYR A 31 14.35 -22.11 -6.07
N LYS A 32 14.70 -20.89 -5.66
CA LYS A 32 14.49 -20.31 -4.32
C LYS A 32 15.13 -18.92 -4.34
N LEU A 33 14.39 -17.92 -4.84
CA LEU A 33 14.74 -16.54 -4.52
C LEU A 33 14.29 -16.23 -3.08
N PRO A 34 15.16 -15.58 -2.28
CA PRO A 34 14.87 -15.28 -0.88
C PRO A 34 13.82 -14.17 -0.75
N SER A 35 12.99 -14.32 0.28
CA SER A 35 11.86 -13.48 0.68
C SER A 35 12.22 -12.03 1.04
N TYR A 36 12.63 -11.24 0.05
CA TYR A 36 12.57 -9.77 0.11
C TYR A 36 12.53 -9.19 -1.33
N CYS A 37 11.38 -9.26 -1.99
CA CYS A 37 11.16 -8.36 -3.13
C CYS A 37 10.52 -7.10 -2.54
N THR A 38 11.31 -6.06 -2.35
CA THR A 38 10.75 -4.72 -2.15
C THR A 38 9.92 -4.42 -3.39
N GLN A 39 8.60 -4.38 -3.26
CA GLN A 39 7.75 -4.09 -4.41
C GLN A 39 8.14 -2.74 -5.01
N ASN A 40 8.30 -2.73 -6.33
CA ASN A 40 8.59 -1.50 -7.05
C ASN A 40 7.39 -0.55 -6.93
N PRO A 41 7.64 0.77 -6.85
CA PRO A 41 6.58 1.75 -6.96
C PRO A 41 5.80 1.59 -8.27
N VAL A 42 4.53 2.00 -8.24
CA VAL A 42 3.68 2.05 -9.45
C VAL A 42 4.37 2.85 -10.56
N PRO A 43 4.34 2.41 -11.83
CA PRO A 43 4.88 3.19 -12.94
C PRO A 43 4.27 4.59 -12.97
N ASN A 44 5.10 5.60 -13.19
CA ASN A 44 4.64 6.99 -13.26
C ASN A 44 4.11 7.33 -14.66
N ILE A 45 2.89 6.88 -14.93
CA ILE A 45 2.14 7.18 -16.16
C ILE A 45 0.84 7.93 -15.83
N PRO A 46 0.32 8.78 -16.73
CA PRO A 46 -0.86 9.61 -16.47
C PRO A 46 -2.07 8.82 -15.98
N GLU A 47 -2.32 7.63 -16.52
CA GLU A 47 -3.45 6.76 -16.20
C GLU A 47 -3.45 6.36 -14.72
N ASN A 48 -2.27 6.00 -14.19
CA ASN A 48 -2.10 5.60 -12.79
C ASN A 48 -2.16 6.78 -11.81
N ASN A 49 -2.07 8.02 -12.30
CA ASN A 49 -2.02 9.23 -11.49
C ASN A 49 -3.37 9.97 -11.43
N GLN A 50 -4.42 9.43 -12.06
CA GLN A 50 -5.77 9.99 -11.95
C GLN A 50 -6.37 9.66 -10.58
N VAL A 51 -6.53 10.70 -9.76
CA VAL A 51 -7.11 10.59 -8.42
C VAL A 51 -8.63 10.76 -8.46
N ARG A 52 -9.33 9.98 -7.67
CA ARG A 52 -10.78 10.10 -7.43
C ARG A 52 -11.07 10.08 -5.94
N LEU A 53 -12.24 10.58 -5.55
CA LEU A 53 -12.72 10.51 -4.17
C LEU A 53 -13.78 9.41 -4.08
N LEU A 54 -13.43 8.32 -3.41
CA LEU A 54 -14.29 7.17 -3.17
C LEU A 54 -14.98 7.33 -1.81
N THR A 55 -16.29 7.08 -1.75
CA THR A 55 -17.00 6.97 -0.47
C THR A 55 -16.86 5.55 0.06
N TYR A 56 -16.13 5.38 1.16
CA TYR A 56 -15.89 4.09 1.80
C TYR A 56 -16.22 4.20 3.29
N ARG A 57 -17.12 3.32 3.76
CA ARG A 57 -17.65 3.31 5.15
C ARG A 57 -18.13 4.68 5.64
N GLY A 58 -18.77 5.46 4.77
CA GLY A 58 -19.32 6.78 5.08
C GLY A 58 -18.29 7.93 5.07
N ALA A 59 -17.01 7.68 4.80
CA ALA A 59 -15.99 8.71 4.65
C ALA A 59 -15.47 8.80 3.21
N ARG A 60 -14.94 9.96 2.83
CA ARG A 60 -14.34 10.19 1.51
C ARG A 60 -12.85 9.91 1.56
N LEU A 61 -12.38 8.95 0.76
CA LEU A 61 -10.97 8.60 0.63
C LEU A 61 -10.46 8.91 -0.77
N ALA A 62 -9.20 9.34 -0.85
CA ALA A 62 -8.50 9.44 -2.11
C ALA A 62 -8.17 8.03 -2.62
N ALA A 63 -8.49 7.80 -3.89
CA ALA A 63 -8.32 6.53 -4.57
C ALA A 63 -7.66 6.73 -5.94
N PHE A 64 -6.92 5.72 -6.37
CA PHE A 64 -6.34 5.61 -7.70
C PHE A 64 -6.79 4.31 -8.34
N THR A 65 -6.85 4.28 -9.67
CA THR A 65 -6.98 3.03 -10.42
C THR A 65 -5.60 2.63 -10.91
N VAL A 66 -5.12 1.45 -10.51
CA VAL A 66 -3.83 0.90 -10.94
C VAL A 66 -4.09 -0.51 -11.45
N GLU A 67 -3.71 -0.79 -12.70
CA GLU A 67 -3.92 -2.10 -13.33
C GLU A 67 -5.40 -2.57 -13.27
N GLY A 68 -6.33 -1.63 -13.45
CA GLY A 68 -7.78 -1.90 -13.38
C GLY A 68 -8.33 -2.14 -11.96
N ARG A 69 -7.49 -2.04 -10.93
CA ARG A 69 -7.90 -2.16 -9.52
C ARG A 69 -8.10 -0.79 -8.91
N GLU A 70 -9.23 -0.57 -8.27
CA GLU A 70 -9.46 0.61 -7.45
C GLU A 70 -8.79 0.43 -6.07
N LEU A 71 -7.90 1.36 -5.73
CA LEU A 71 -7.09 1.29 -4.51
C LEU A 71 -7.22 2.60 -3.73
N ILE A 72 -7.48 2.49 -2.43
CA ILE A 72 -7.58 3.62 -1.50
C ILE A 72 -6.25 3.91 -0.81
N CYS A 73 -6.04 5.17 -0.43
CA CYS A 73 -4.88 5.60 0.36
C CYS A 73 -4.87 4.94 1.75
N LEU A 74 -3.93 4.03 2.01
CA LEU A 74 -3.85 3.29 3.27
C LEU A 74 -3.52 4.18 4.48
N PRO A 75 -2.56 5.13 4.43
CA PRO A 75 -2.34 6.07 5.53
C PRO A 75 -3.59 6.89 5.89
N GLN A 76 -4.36 7.32 4.89
CA GLN A 76 -5.61 8.04 5.12
C GLN A 76 -6.67 7.15 5.78
N ALA A 77 -6.86 5.93 5.26
CA ALA A 77 -7.78 4.95 5.83
C ALA A 77 -7.41 4.59 7.28
N PHE A 78 -6.10 4.47 7.57
CA PHE A 78 -5.61 4.28 8.93
C PHE A 78 -6.03 5.40 9.85
N GLU A 79 -5.82 6.66 9.46
CA GLU A 79 -6.15 7.83 10.27
C GLU A 79 -7.66 7.91 10.55
N LEU A 80 -8.49 7.53 9.58
CA LEU A 80 -9.94 7.58 9.71
C LEU A 80 -10.51 6.43 10.55
N PHE A 81 -10.01 5.21 10.37
CA PHE A 81 -10.69 4.01 10.88
C PHE A 81 -9.89 3.20 11.90
N LEU A 82 -8.56 3.29 11.90
CA LEU A 82 -7.69 2.38 12.66
C LEU A 82 -6.84 3.07 13.73
N LYS A 83 -6.66 4.40 13.70
CA LYS A 83 -5.75 5.12 14.62
C LYS A 83 -6.01 4.88 16.10
N HIS A 84 -7.27 4.62 16.47
CA HIS A 84 -7.66 4.34 17.84
C HIS A 84 -7.70 2.85 18.15
N LEU A 85 -7.55 1.99 17.14
CA LEU A 85 -7.60 0.54 17.25
C LEU A 85 -6.20 -0.07 17.38
N VAL A 86 -5.20 0.49 16.71
CA VAL A 86 -3.81 -0.01 16.69
C VAL A 86 -2.82 1.09 17.06
N GLY A 87 -1.63 0.71 17.55
CA GLY A 87 -0.61 1.64 18.04
C GLY A 87 0.14 2.44 16.97
N GLY A 88 -0.29 2.39 15.70
CA GLY A 88 0.29 3.16 14.61
C GLY A 88 0.31 2.42 13.27
N LEU A 89 0.66 3.15 12.22
CA LEU A 89 0.72 2.64 10.84
C LEU A 89 1.75 1.52 10.65
N HIS A 90 2.82 1.50 11.47
CA HIS A 90 3.79 0.40 11.44
C HIS A 90 3.17 -0.95 11.82
N THR A 91 2.31 -0.99 12.84
CA THR A 91 1.56 -2.19 13.23
C THR A 91 0.63 -2.65 12.13
N VAL A 92 0.01 -1.71 11.39
CA VAL A 92 -0.82 -2.03 10.21
C VAL A 92 0.00 -2.80 9.17
N TYR A 93 1.21 -2.34 8.84
CA TYR A 93 2.06 -3.04 7.89
C TYR A 93 2.46 -4.44 8.34
N THR A 94 2.74 -4.63 9.64
CA THR A 94 3.01 -5.96 10.19
C THR A 94 1.79 -6.89 10.10
N LYS A 95 0.59 -6.37 10.34
CA LYS A 95 -0.66 -7.14 10.20
C LYS A 95 -0.93 -7.53 8.74
N LEU A 96 -0.77 -6.59 7.80
CA LEU A 96 -0.90 -6.87 6.37
C LEU A 96 0.03 -8.02 5.92
N LYS A 97 1.27 -8.04 6.42
CA LYS A 97 2.20 -9.15 6.16
C LYS A 97 1.68 -10.50 6.68
N ARG A 98 1.04 -10.53 7.86
CA ARG A 98 0.46 -11.77 8.44
C ARG A 98 -0.78 -12.25 7.69
N LEU A 99 -1.56 -11.30 7.13
CA LEU A 99 -2.75 -11.57 6.34
C LEU A 99 -2.44 -11.85 4.87
N GLU A 100 -1.15 -11.87 4.50
CA GLU A 100 -0.68 -12.06 3.12
C GLU A 100 -1.23 -11.03 2.12
N ILE A 101 -1.61 -9.84 2.62
CA ILE A 101 -2.05 -8.72 1.79
C ILE A 101 -0.84 -7.86 1.47
N VAL A 102 -0.58 -7.64 0.18
CA VAL A 102 0.55 -6.85 -0.27
C VAL A 102 0.08 -5.51 -0.86
N PRO A 103 0.22 -4.40 -0.12
CA PRO A 103 -0.26 -3.11 -0.57
C PRO A 103 0.67 -2.51 -1.63
N VAL A 104 0.08 -1.80 -2.60
CA VAL A 104 0.78 -1.18 -3.72
C VAL A 104 1.55 0.05 -3.25
N VAL A 105 2.81 0.22 -3.67
CA VAL A 105 3.65 1.37 -3.28
C VAL A 105 3.38 2.55 -4.21
N CYS A 106 2.97 3.70 -3.65
CA CYS A 106 2.74 4.90 -4.45
C CYS A 106 4.01 5.37 -5.15
N ASN A 107 3.87 5.91 -6.35
CA ASN A 107 4.91 6.70 -6.99
C ASN A 107 4.99 8.13 -6.40
N VAL A 108 6.04 8.87 -6.77
CA VAL A 108 6.28 10.23 -6.24
C VAL A 108 5.13 11.19 -6.57
N GLU A 109 4.54 11.08 -7.75
CA GLU A 109 3.46 11.97 -8.19
C GLU A 109 2.16 11.69 -7.44
N GLN A 110 1.79 10.42 -7.25
CA GLN A 110 0.66 10.03 -6.40
C GLN A 110 0.84 10.56 -4.97
N VAL A 111 2.05 10.50 -4.41
CA VAL A 111 2.34 11.08 -3.08
C VAL A 111 2.11 12.59 -3.08
N ARG A 112 2.55 13.32 -4.11
CA ARG A 112 2.32 14.77 -4.23
C ARG A 112 0.84 15.11 -4.34
N ILE A 113 0.11 14.40 -5.20
CA ILE A 113 -1.35 14.56 -5.37
C ILE A 113 -2.08 14.36 -4.03
N LEU A 114 -1.75 13.28 -3.31
CA LEU A 114 -2.36 12.98 -2.01
C LEU A 114 -2.10 14.08 -0.96
N ARG A 115 -0.90 14.68 -0.95
CA ARG A 115 -0.60 15.84 -0.10
C ARG A 115 -1.42 17.06 -0.50
N GLY A 116 -1.51 17.35 -1.80
CA GLY A 116 -2.29 18.47 -2.33
C GLY A 116 -3.78 18.39 -1.98
N LEU A 117 -4.32 17.17 -1.84
CA LEU A 117 -5.68 16.92 -1.39
C LEU A 117 -5.86 16.92 0.14
N GLY A 118 -4.77 17.01 0.91
CA GLY A 118 -4.82 16.84 2.37
C GLY A 118 -5.12 15.41 2.83
N ALA A 119 -5.07 14.42 1.94
CA ALA A 119 -5.30 13.01 2.29
C ALA A 119 -4.18 12.44 3.17
N ILE A 120 -2.97 12.99 3.05
CA ILE A 120 -1.82 12.68 3.90
C ILE A 120 -1.12 13.98 4.33
N GLN A 121 -0.42 13.95 5.47
CA GLN A 121 0.29 15.12 5.97
C GLN A 121 1.46 15.54 5.05
N PRO A 122 1.82 16.84 5.00
CA PRO A 122 2.89 17.34 4.14
C PRO A 122 4.25 16.66 4.30
N GLY A 123 4.58 16.17 5.51
CA GLY A 123 5.83 15.46 5.80
C GLY A 123 5.89 14.00 5.34
N VAL A 124 4.77 13.42 4.87
CA VAL A 124 4.69 11.99 4.52
C VAL A 124 5.25 11.75 3.13
N ASN A 125 6.45 11.16 3.05
CA ASN A 125 7.17 10.84 1.80
C ASN A 125 6.95 9.42 1.27
N ARG A 126 6.26 8.55 2.03
CA ARG A 126 6.01 7.16 1.64
C ARG A 126 4.53 6.86 1.85
N CYS A 127 3.86 6.44 0.79
CA CYS A 127 2.46 6.07 0.81
C CYS A 127 2.28 4.71 0.15
N LYS A 128 1.24 4.01 0.61
CA LYS A 128 0.81 2.72 0.08
C LYS A 128 -0.69 2.77 -0.19
N LEU A 129 -1.12 2.06 -1.22
CA LEU A 129 -2.51 1.89 -1.60
C LEU A 129 -2.95 0.45 -1.31
N ILE A 130 -4.23 0.26 -1.02
CA ILE A 130 -4.83 -1.03 -0.69
C ILE A 130 -6.22 -1.12 -1.33
N ALA A 131 -6.66 -2.30 -1.75
CA ALA A 131 -8.03 -2.45 -2.24
C ALA A 131 -9.04 -2.32 -1.07
N PRO A 132 -10.23 -1.75 -1.28
CA PRO A 132 -11.25 -1.64 -0.23
C PRO A 132 -11.56 -2.98 0.46
N LEU A 133 -11.69 -4.06 -0.32
CA LEU A 133 -11.94 -5.40 0.20
C LEU A 133 -10.79 -5.93 1.09
N GLU A 134 -9.55 -5.67 0.70
CA GLU A 134 -8.37 -6.03 1.51
C GLU A 134 -8.32 -5.21 2.80
N PHE A 135 -8.76 -3.94 2.76
CA PHE A 135 -8.87 -3.11 3.95
C PHE A 135 -9.99 -3.60 4.90
N ASP A 136 -11.10 -4.12 4.39
CA ASP A 136 -12.15 -4.74 5.21
C ASP A 136 -11.62 -5.95 5.99
N VAL A 137 -10.78 -6.79 5.36
CA VAL A 137 -10.10 -7.92 6.03
C VAL A 137 -9.21 -7.42 7.17
N LEU A 138 -8.37 -6.41 6.89
CA LEU A 138 -7.50 -5.79 7.90
C LEU A 138 -8.30 -5.18 9.06
N TYR A 139 -9.41 -4.52 8.75
CA TYR A 139 -10.28 -3.88 9.74
C TYR A 139 -10.93 -4.93 10.65
N ALA A 140 -11.40 -6.05 10.09
CA ALA A 140 -11.94 -7.18 10.84
C ALA A 140 -10.87 -7.81 11.75
N ASP A 141 -9.64 -7.98 11.29
CA ASP A 141 -8.52 -8.47 12.11
C ASP A 141 -8.22 -7.54 13.30
N CYS A 142 -8.24 -6.22 13.08
CA CYS A 142 -7.97 -5.23 14.12
C CYS A 142 -9.09 -5.15 15.18
N THR A 143 -10.35 -5.33 14.77
CA THR A 143 -11.52 -5.29 15.66
C THR A 143 -11.71 -6.61 16.41
N THR A 144 -11.49 -7.75 15.76
CA THR A 144 -11.55 -9.08 16.38
C THR A 144 -10.42 -9.27 17.39
N SER A 145 -9.20 -8.82 17.07
CA SER A 145 -8.07 -8.84 18.03
C SER A 145 -8.40 -8.08 19.32
N ARG A 146 -9.12 -6.95 19.22
CA ARG A 146 -9.57 -6.20 20.39
C ARG A 146 -10.67 -6.89 21.16
N LEU A 147 -11.65 -7.49 20.46
CA LEU A 147 -12.72 -8.22 21.12
C LEU A 147 -12.16 -9.41 21.93
N VAL A 148 -11.20 -10.13 21.36
CA VAL A 148 -10.45 -11.19 22.05
C VAL A 148 -9.68 -10.64 23.26
N ALA A 149 -9.01 -9.49 23.13
CA ALA A 149 -8.28 -8.88 24.24
C ALA A 149 -9.19 -8.38 25.37
N VAL A 150 -10.40 -7.90 25.06
CA VAL A 150 -11.36 -7.37 26.05
C VAL A 150 -12.19 -8.49 26.68
N LEU A 151 -12.55 -9.52 25.91
CA LEU A 151 -13.43 -10.62 26.35
C LEU A 151 -12.68 -11.91 26.73
N GLY A 152 -11.34 -11.95 26.64
CA GLY A 152 -10.52 -13.10 27.03
C GLY A 152 -10.71 -14.36 26.18
N LEU A 153 -11.29 -14.26 24.98
CA LEU A 153 -11.57 -15.40 24.09
C LEU A 153 -10.29 -15.84 23.36
N SER A 154 -9.71 -16.98 23.74
CA SER A 154 -8.45 -17.50 23.18
C SER A 154 -8.45 -17.68 21.65
N ILE A 155 -7.32 -17.38 20.99
CA ILE A 155 -7.12 -17.23 19.52
C ILE A 155 -7.25 -18.55 18.72
N ALA A 156 -7.52 -19.68 19.38
CA ALA A 156 -7.49 -21.01 18.75
C ALA A 156 -8.64 -21.31 17.74
N VAL A 157 -9.48 -20.34 17.36
CA VAL A 157 -10.71 -20.60 16.57
C VAL A 157 -10.67 -20.08 15.12
N TRP A 158 -9.68 -19.29 14.69
CA TRP A 158 -9.80 -18.55 13.43
C TRP A 158 -8.76 -18.88 12.35
N VAL A 159 -8.40 -20.16 12.21
CA VAL A 159 -7.87 -20.68 10.92
C VAL A 159 -8.64 -21.93 10.51
N ASN A 160 -9.97 -21.91 10.56
CA ASN A 160 -10.80 -22.80 9.74
C ASN A 160 -12.29 -22.41 9.80
N THR A 161 -12.74 -21.36 9.10
CA THR A 161 -14.17 -21.26 8.77
C THR A 161 -14.35 -20.99 7.27
N PRO A 162 -14.96 -21.92 6.51
CA PRO A 162 -15.29 -21.74 5.08
C PRO A 162 -16.20 -20.52 4.79
N LYS A 163 -16.79 -19.91 5.82
CA LYS A 163 -17.90 -18.95 5.70
C LYS A 163 -17.52 -17.59 5.12
N MET A 164 -16.25 -17.20 5.17
CA MET A 164 -15.82 -15.91 4.61
C MET A 164 -15.62 -15.99 3.08
N LEU A 165 -15.16 -17.14 2.57
CA LEU A 165 -15.04 -17.39 1.14
C LEU A 165 -16.44 -17.49 0.50
N ASP A 166 -17.40 -18.10 1.19
CA ASP A 166 -18.80 -18.16 0.76
C ASP A 166 -19.46 -16.78 0.71
N SER A 167 -19.17 -15.92 1.69
CA SER A 167 -19.70 -14.55 1.71
C SER A 167 -19.09 -13.67 0.62
N LEU A 168 -17.78 -13.84 0.35
CA LEU A 168 -17.09 -13.13 -0.73
C LEU A 168 -17.55 -13.63 -2.11
N LEU A 169 -17.71 -14.94 -2.31
CA LEU A 169 -18.29 -15.53 -3.52
C LEU A 169 -19.74 -15.09 -3.73
N LEU A 170 -20.54 -15.00 -2.66
CA LEU A 170 -21.91 -14.50 -2.75
C LEU A 170 -21.95 -13.00 -3.10
N ALA A 171 -21.02 -12.20 -2.59
CA ALA A 171 -20.89 -10.80 -2.96
C ALA A 171 -20.43 -10.63 -4.41
N ILE A 172 -19.45 -11.41 -4.86
CA ILE A 172 -18.95 -11.41 -6.26
C ILE A 172 -20.06 -11.86 -7.23
N ASN A 173 -20.81 -12.90 -6.89
CA ASN A 173 -21.93 -13.38 -7.71
C ASN A 173 -23.12 -12.40 -7.72
N ARG A 174 -23.34 -11.65 -6.63
CA ARG A 174 -24.37 -10.60 -6.57
C ARG A 174 -24.03 -9.42 -7.48
N SER A 175 -22.78 -8.97 -7.51
CA SER A 175 -22.34 -7.91 -8.44
C SER A 175 -22.41 -8.34 -9.91
N ARG A 176 -22.30 -9.64 -10.21
CA ARG A 176 -22.44 -10.17 -11.58
C ARG A 176 -23.90 -10.30 -12.03
N ALA A 177 -24.85 -10.45 -11.11
CA ALA A 177 -26.28 -10.52 -11.42
C ALA A 177 -26.90 -9.16 -11.77
N GLU A 178 -26.38 -8.05 -11.23
CA GLU A 178 -26.88 -6.70 -11.50
C GLU A 178 -26.49 -6.15 -12.89
N HIS A 179 -25.56 -6.79 -13.60
CA HIS A 179 -25.20 -6.44 -14.99
C HIS A 179 -25.81 -7.36 -16.06
N ALA A 180 -26.57 -8.39 -15.66
CA ALA A 180 -27.23 -9.32 -16.60
C ALA A 180 -28.73 -9.01 -16.81
N GLY A 181 -29.26 -7.96 -16.18
CA GLY A 181 -30.69 -7.62 -16.19
C GLY A 181 -31.16 -6.62 -17.26
N ASP A 182 -30.26 -5.94 -17.98
CA ASP A 182 -30.61 -4.88 -18.96
C ASP A 182 -30.48 -5.37 -20.41
N LEU A 183 -31.13 -6.49 -20.74
CA LEU A 183 -31.37 -6.91 -22.12
C LEU A 183 -32.75 -7.59 -22.21
N HIS A 184 -33.80 -6.77 -22.14
CA HIS A 184 -35.08 -6.98 -22.82
C HIS A 184 -35.74 -5.63 -23.10
#